data_AF-T0GZ70-F1
#
_entry.id   AF-T0GZ70-F1
#
_cell.length_a   1.000
_cell.length_b   1.000
_cell.length_c   1.000
_cell.angle_alpha   90.00
_cell.angle_beta   90.00
_cell.angle_gamma   90.00
#
_symmetry.space_group_name_H-M   'P 1'
#
loop_
_entity.id
_entity.type
_entity.pdbx_description
1 polymer ?
#
loop_
_entity_poly.entity_id
_entity_poly.type
_entity_poly.pdbx_seq_one_letter_code
_entity_poly.pdbx_strand_id
1 'polypeptide(L)'
;MISQLRCEPLATLCCSLTESALYHNLTHKYEKKLDFSTFISKVSKGLIMNTTHWSSTLGTELDWVEEEYLSLNLGDKRLDKRLKKIVSVMTKRGGTSLPDIFGNWSGTKGAYRFFSNPKVSSEKIIEPHSQATKKRLHQQETVLVLSDTTEIYYRKRDRVDDLGPMNSEYNQGLLASIDSIYD
;
A
#
# COMPACT_ATOMS: atom_id res chain seq x y z
N MET A 1 -28.01 26.42 -35.25
CA MET A 1 -26.93 27.43 -35.28
C MET A 1 -26.50 27.66 -33.84
N ILE A 2 -25.23 27.33 -33.53
CA ILE A 2 -24.50 27.63 -32.27
C ILE A 2 -24.95 26.78 -31.06
N SER A 3 -24.11 26.07 -30.30
CA SER A 3 -22.69 25.67 -30.39
C SER A 3 -22.49 24.61 -29.31
N GLN A 4 -21.70 23.59 -29.64
CA GLN A 4 -21.18 22.59 -28.70
C GLN A 4 -20.46 23.27 -27.53
N LEU A 5 -20.75 22.85 -26.30
CA LEU A 5 -19.83 22.98 -25.18
C LEU A 5 -19.49 21.57 -24.70
N ARG A 6 -18.27 21.16 -25.04
CA ARG A 6 -17.55 20.05 -24.41
C ARG A 6 -17.36 20.39 -22.93
N CYS A 7 -17.83 19.53 -22.04
CA CYS A 7 -17.24 19.39 -20.71
C CYS A 7 -16.40 18.11 -20.73
N GLU A 8 -15.08 18.28 -20.77
CA GLU A 8 -14.07 17.25 -20.56
C GLU A 8 -14.21 16.66 -19.14
N PRO A 9 -14.14 15.33 -18.93
CA PRO A 9 -14.02 14.76 -17.60
C PRO A 9 -12.53 14.68 -17.21
N LEU A 10 -12.06 15.61 -16.40
CA LEU A 10 -10.80 15.47 -15.65
C LEU A 10 -11.08 14.70 -14.35
N ALA A 11 -11.06 13.37 -14.45
CA ALA A 11 -10.90 12.46 -13.32
C ALA A 11 -9.93 11.35 -13.75
N THR A 12 -8.69 11.74 -14.03
CA THR A 12 -7.57 10.84 -14.26
C THR A 12 -6.51 11.16 -13.23
N LEU A 13 -6.63 10.55 -12.06
CA LEU A 13 -5.49 10.28 -11.18
C LEU A 13 -5.24 8.77 -11.26
N CYS A 14 -4.68 8.40 -12.41
CA CYS A 14 -3.95 7.17 -12.65
C CYS A 14 -2.98 6.99 -11.47
N CYS A 15 -3.11 5.95 -10.64
CA CYS A 15 -2.57 4.63 -10.95
C CYS A 15 -1.17 4.71 -11.59
N SER A 16 -0.27 5.52 -11.03
CA SER A 16 1.13 5.53 -11.45
C SER A 16 1.83 4.29 -10.89
N LEU A 17 1.56 3.13 -11.48
CA LEU A 17 2.57 2.10 -11.78
C LEU A 17 2.07 0.90 -12.60
N THR A 18 0.82 0.85 -13.08
CA THR A 18 0.32 -0.39 -13.74
C THR A 18 -0.46 -0.22 -15.05
N GLU A 19 -0.37 0.91 -15.76
CA GLU A 19 -0.88 0.98 -17.16
C GLU A 19 0.20 1.46 -18.14
N SER A 20 0.92 0.51 -18.73
CA SER A 20 1.08 0.38 -20.20
C SER A 20 2.24 -0.51 -20.65
N ALA A 21 3.18 -0.90 -19.78
CA ALA A 21 4.32 -1.76 -20.19
C ALA A 21 4.34 -3.18 -19.57
N LEU A 22 3.69 -3.39 -18.42
CA LEU A 22 3.68 -4.69 -17.72
C LEU A 22 2.46 -5.56 -18.08
N TYR A 23 1.28 -4.96 -18.29
CA TYR A 23 0.08 -5.74 -18.64
C TYR A 23 0.21 -6.47 -19.97
N HIS A 24 0.87 -5.88 -20.96
CA HIS A 24 1.03 -6.53 -22.27
C HIS A 24 2.14 -7.62 -22.29
N ASN A 25 3.08 -7.58 -21.33
CA ASN A 25 4.17 -8.57 -21.23
C ASN A 25 3.85 -9.72 -20.25
N LEU A 26 2.98 -9.51 -19.27
CA LEU A 26 2.60 -10.55 -18.31
C LEU A 26 1.43 -11.42 -18.77
N THR A 27 0.49 -10.86 -19.54
CA THR A 27 -0.69 -11.60 -20.02
C THR A 27 -0.36 -12.65 -21.09
N HIS A 28 0.68 -12.43 -21.91
CA HIS A 28 1.03 -13.38 -22.98
C HIS A 28 1.73 -14.67 -22.51
N LYS A 29 2.13 -14.76 -21.23
CA LYS A 29 2.93 -15.90 -20.72
C LYS A 29 2.15 -16.86 -19.81
N TYR A 30 0.98 -16.48 -19.31
CA TYR A 30 0.26 -17.25 -18.29
C TYR A 30 -1.23 -17.40 -18.60
N GLU A 31 -1.55 -18.03 -19.73
CA GLU A 31 -2.86 -18.67 -19.92
C GLU A 31 -2.68 -20.19 -19.77
N LYS A 32 -2.78 -20.68 -18.53
CA LYS A 32 -3.08 -22.09 -18.29
C LYS A 32 -4.23 -22.18 -17.30
N LYS A 33 -5.34 -22.74 -17.76
CA LYS A 33 -6.51 -23.11 -16.94
C LYS A 33 -6.03 -23.87 -15.70
N LEU A 34 -6.16 -23.26 -14.53
CA LEU A 34 -5.95 -23.92 -13.26
C LEU A 34 -7.21 -24.71 -12.88
N ASP A 35 -7.05 -26.03 -12.76
CA ASP A 35 -8.06 -26.95 -12.25
C ASP A 35 -8.19 -26.78 -10.72
N PHE A 36 -9.29 -26.17 -10.29
CA PHE A 36 -9.61 -25.85 -8.90
C PHE A 36 -9.57 -27.07 -7.96
N SER A 37 -9.80 -28.29 -8.48
CA SER A 37 -9.82 -29.50 -7.66
C SER A 37 -8.43 -29.89 -7.15
N THR A 38 -7.39 -29.62 -7.95
CA THR A 38 -6.00 -29.95 -7.60
C THR A 38 -5.45 -28.98 -6.55
N PHE A 39 -5.88 -27.72 -6.59
CA PHE A 39 -5.47 -26.65 -5.67
C PHE A 39 -5.88 -26.92 -4.23
N ILE A 40 -7.15 -27.28 -3.99
CA ILE A 40 -7.65 -27.59 -2.64
C ILE A 40 -6.93 -28.80 -2.02
N SER A 41 -6.57 -29.80 -2.84
CA SER A 41 -5.83 -30.98 -2.36
C SER A 41 -4.39 -30.66 -1.93
N LYS A 42 -3.74 -29.67 -2.56
CA LYS A 42 -2.39 -29.21 -2.22
C LYS A 42 -2.37 -28.37 -0.94
N VAL A 43 -3.37 -27.49 -0.76
CA VAL A 43 -3.53 -26.69 0.45
C VAL A 43 -3.72 -27.57 1.69
N SER A 44 -4.47 -28.67 1.58
CA SER A 44 -4.76 -29.56 2.72
C SER A 44 -3.55 -30.38 3.19
N LYS A 45 -2.57 -30.67 2.32
CA LYS A 45 -1.37 -31.47 2.65
C LYS A 45 -0.14 -30.64 3.07
N GLY A 46 -0.16 -29.32 2.87
CA GLY A 46 0.92 -28.40 3.25
C GLY A 46 0.82 -27.85 4.68
N LEU A 47 -0.19 -28.25 5.46
CA LEU A 47 -0.46 -27.70 6.79
C LEU A 47 0.44 -28.29 7.88
N ILE A 48 1.76 -28.17 7.72
CA ILE A 48 2.73 -28.12 8.82
C ILE A 48 3.71 -27.00 8.46
N MET A 49 3.23 -25.76 8.49
CA MET A 49 4.13 -24.60 8.50
C MET A 49 4.55 -24.36 9.94
N ASN A 50 5.86 -24.45 10.18
CA ASN A 50 6.50 -24.12 11.45
C ASN A 50 6.03 -22.73 11.89
N THR A 51 5.32 -22.68 13.01
CA THR A 51 5.06 -21.46 13.78
C THR A 51 6.37 -20.99 14.39
N THR A 52 7.21 -20.32 13.59
CA THR A 52 8.34 -19.58 14.15
C THR A 52 7.79 -18.33 14.84
N HIS A 53 7.54 -18.51 16.13
CA HIS A 53 7.48 -17.52 17.20
C HIS A 53 8.09 -16.15 16.82
N TRP A 54 7.25 -15.13 16.64
CA TRP A 54 7.67 -13.78 16.20
C TRP A 54 8.15 -12.85 17.33
N SER A 55 8.51 -13.36 18.50
CA SER A 55 9.04 -12.52 19.58
C SER A 55 10.48 -12.86 20.00
N SER A 56 11.26 -11.78 20.11
CA SER A 56 12.50 -11.59 20.86
C SER A 56 13.79 -12.21 20.34
N THR A 57 14.57 -11.43 19.58
CA THR A 57 16.01 -11.34 19.82
C THR A 57 16.46 -9.88 19.63
N LEU A 58 16.71 -9.20 20.75
CA LEU A 58 17.40 -7.91 20.79
C LEU A 58 18.88 -8.16 20.46
N GLY A 59 19.29 -7.80 19.25
CA GLY A 59 20.71 -7.74 18.89
C GLY A 59 20.94 -8.00 17.40
N THR A 60 21.08 -6.91 16.63
CA THR A 60 21.56 -6.90 15.23
C THR A 60 20.69 -7.59 14.19
N GLU A 61 19.38 -7.32 14.22
CA GLU A 61 18.49 -7.47 13.07
C GLU A 61 18.20 -6.06 12.56
N LEU A 62 18.39 -5.78 11.27
CA LEU A 62 17.85 -4.53 10.71
C LEU A 62 16.34 -4.58 10.95
N ASP A 63 15.77 -3.55 11.60
CA ASP A 63 14.30 -3.40 11.70
C ASP A 63 13.76 -3.63 10.28
N TRP A 64 12.84 -4.56 10.03
CA TRP A 64 12.37 -4.91 8.68
C TRP A 64 11.98 -3.66 7.86
N VAL A 65 11.58 -2.59 8.56
CA VAL A 65 11.32 -1.25 7.99
C VAL A 65 12.54 -0.66 7.29
N GLU A 66 13.76 -0.83 7.83
CA GLU A 66 15.00 -0.40 7.19
C GLU A 66 15.24 -1.12 5.87
N GLU A 67 14.98 -2.44 5.84
CA GLU A 67 15.09 -3.27 4.64
C GLU A 67 14.03 -2.91 3.59
N GLU A 68 12.77 -2.75 4.03
CA GLU A 68 11.64 -2.43 3.18
C GLU A 68 11.78 -1.05 2.51
N TYR A 69 12.39 -0.10 3.23
CA TYR A 69 12.60 1.27 2.79
C TYR A 69 14.07 1.56 2.46
N LEU A 70 14.84 0.57 1.97
CA LEU A 70 16.24 0.77 1.57
C LEU A 70 16.38 1.80 0.44
N SER A 71 15.48 1.77 -0.55
CA SER A 71 15.48 2.66 -1.71
C SER A 71 14.77 4.00 -1.46
N LEU A 72 14.32 4.26 -0.24
CA LEU A 72 13.57 5.48 0.10
C LEU A 72 14.40 6.74 -0.15
N ASN A 73 13.80 7.69 -0.87
CA ASN A 73 14.36 9.00 -1.09
C ASN A 73 13.27 10.08 -1.16
N LEU A 74 13.02 10.75 -0.04
CA LEU A 74 12.08 11.89 0.02
C LEU A 74 12.75 13.23 -0.30
N GLY A 75 14.04 13.23 -0.70
CA GLY A 75 14.84 14.43 -0.93
C GLY A 75 15.34 15.12 0.34
N ASP A 76 15.00 14.60 1.52
CA ASP A 76 15.53 15.04 2.81
C ASP A 76 15.72 13.83 3.73
N LYS A 77 16.97 13.57 4.14
CA LYS A 77 17.34 12.44 5.00
C LYS A 77 16.65 12.47 6.37
N ARG A 78 16.20 13.63 6.84
CA ARG A 78 15.41 13.74 8.07
C ARG A 78 13.99 13.22 7.86
N LEU A 79 13.41 13.41 6.68
CA LEU A 79 12.11 12.85 6.31
C LEU A 79 12.21 11.33 6.15
N ASP A 80 13.26 10.84 5.50
CA ASP A 80 13.50 9.39 5.36
C ASP A 80 13.52 8.70 6.74
N LYS A 81 14.36 9.22 7.66
CA LYS A 81 14.45 8.72 9.05
C LYS A 81 13.11 8.81 9.78
N ARG A 82 12.33 9.88 9.54
CA ARG A 82 11.04 10.06 10.18
C ARG A 82 10.00 9.08 9.67
N LEU A 83 9.93 8.81 8.37
CA LEU A 83 9.01 7.81 7.81
C LEU A 83 9.27 6.44 8.45
N LYS A 84 10.54 6.00 8.43
CA LYS A 84 10.93 4.71 9.03
C LYS A 84 10.55 4.63 10.51
N LYS A 85 10.76 5.70 11.27
CA LYS A 85 10.32 5.77 12.67
C LYS A 85 8.79 5.69 12.81
N ILE A 86 8.04 6.40 11.97
CA ILE A 86 6.57 6.39 12.00
C ILE A 86 6.07 4.96 11.73
N VAL A 87 6.54 4.33 10.65
CA VAL A 87 6.16 2.96 10.27
C VAL A 87 6.47 1.98 11.39
N SER A 88 7.70 1.99 11.94
CA SER A 88 8.13 1.10 13.02
C SER A 88 7.29 1.24 14.30
N VAL A 89 6.78 2.44 14.61
CA VAL A 89 5.91 2.64 15.78
C VAL A 89 4.46 2.25 15.47
N MET A 90 3.95 2.59 14.28
CA MET A 90 2.58 2.28 13.87
C MET A 90 2.36 0.77 13.73
N THR A 91 3.35 0.00 13.27
CA THR A 91 3.23 -1.45 13.16
C THR A 91 3.19 -2.16 14.50
N LYS A 92 3.75 -1.55 15.56
CA LYS A 92 3.73 -2.09 16.94
C LYS A 92 2.46 -1.74 17.71
N ARG A 93 1.79 -0.64 17.37
CA ARG A 93 0.66 -0.06 18.15
C ARG A 93 -0.55 0.29 17.28
N GLY A 94 -0.69 -0.40 16.14
CA GLY A 94 -1.71 -0.12 15.14
C GLY A 94 -3.14 -0.11 15.70
N GLY A 95 -4.06 0.55 14.99
CA GLY A 95 -5.47 0.60 15.35
C GLY A 95 -5.86 1.68 16.37
N THR A 96 -4.92 2.54 16.77
CA THR A 96 -5.19 3.68 17.69
C THR A 96 -4.83 5.03 17.04
N SER A 97 -5.16 6.13 17.73
CA SER A 97 -4.89 7.47 17.20
C SER A 97 -3.38 7.78 17.17
N LEU A 98 -2.93 8.68 16.29
CA LEU A 98 -1.52 9.11 16.27
C LEU A 98 -1.03 9.60 17.66
N PRO A 99 -1.78 10.42 18.42
CA PRO A 99 -1.43 10.72 19.82
C PRO A 99 -1.14 9.48 20.68
N ASP A 100 -1.99 8.47 20.62
CA ASP A 100 -1.86 7.26 21.44
C ASP A 100 -0.68 6.39 21.00
N ILE A 101 -0.48 6.24 19.69
CA ILE A 101 0.64 5.50 19.10
C ILE A 101 1.98 6.05 19.60
N PHE A 102 2.16 7.38 19.51
CA PHE A 102 3.42 8.03 19.87
C PHE A 102 3.59 8.29 21.38
N GLY A 103 2.50 8.45 22.13
CA GLY A 103 2.49 8.62 23.59
C GLY A 103 3.21 9.88 24.10
N ASN A 104 3.64 10.78 23.22
CA ASN A 104 4.28 12.04 23.58
C ASN A 104 4.04 13.11 22.51
N TRP A 105 3.95 14.37 22.96
CA TRP A 105 3.62 15.50 22.09
C TRP A 105 4.60 15.70 20.94
N SER A 106 5.90 15.50 21.18
CA SER A 106 6.93 15.74 20.18
C SER A 106 6.82 14.77 18.99
N GLY A 107 6.57 13.48 19.26
CA GLY A 107 6.37 12.45 18.26
C GLY A 107 5.09 12.66 17.48
N THR A 108 3.99 12.94 18.18
CA THR A 108 2.68 13.23 17.57
C THR A 108 2.76 14.43 16.62
N LYS A 109 3.35 15.56 17.05
CA LYS A 109 3.53 16.73 16.19
C LYS A 109 4.50 16.45 15.04
N GLY A 110 5.52 15.62 15.27
CA GLY A 110 6.43 15.15 14.24
C GLY A 110 5.73 14.37 13.14
N ALA A 111 4.80 13.48 13.50
CA ALA A 111 3.99 12.69 12.57
C ALA A 111 3.01 13.57 11.78
N TYR A 112 2.24 14.44 12.45
CA TYR A 112 1.34 15.37 11.75
C TYR A 112 2.09 16.26 10.76
N ARG A 113 3.24 16.83 11.16
CA ARG A 113 4.10 17.64 10.28
C ARG A 113 4.71 16.84 9.13
N PHE A 114 4.87 15.53 9.30
CA PHE A 114 5.37 14.66 8.24
C PHE A 114 4.29 14.44 7.18
N PHE A 115 3.09 14.05 7.60
CA PHE A 115 1.96 13.82 6.68
C PHE A 115 1.47 15.10 6.00
N SER A 116 1.66 16.26 6.62
CA SER A 116 1.32 17.57 6.02
C SER A 116 2.46 18.18 5.20
N ASN A 117 3.57 17.48 4.97
CA ASN A 117 4.74 18.04 4.28
C ASN A 117 4.59 17.92 2.76
N PRO A 118 4.66 19.00 1.98
CA PRO A 118 4.49 18.96 0.53
C PRO A 118 5.58 18.18 -0.22
N LYS A 119 6.72 17.89 0.41
CA LYS A 119 7.78 17.04 -0.18
C LYS A 119 7.42 15.55 -0.11
N VAL A 120 6.54 15.18 0.81
CA VAL A 120 6.08 13.81 1.05
C VAL A 120 4.80 13.59 0.24
N SER A 121 4.78 12.54 -0.56
CA SER A 121 3.59 12.10 -1.29
C SER A 121 3.38 10.60 -1.10
N SER A 122 2.15 10.13 -1.33
CA SER A 122 1.78 8.71 -1.28
C SER A 122 2.67 7.85 -2.16
N GLU A 123 2.94 8.32 -3.38
CA GLU A 123 3.71 7.60 -4.39
C GLU A 123 5.13 7.36 -3.91
N LYS A 124 5.77 8.40 -3.33
CA LYS A 124 7.13 8.28 -2.79
C LYS A 124 7.23 7.39 -1.55
N ILE A 125 6.12 7.21 -0.82
CA ILE A 125 6.06 6.28 0.32
C ILE A 125 5.87 4.85 -0.19
N ILE A 126 4.99 4.63 -1.16
CA ILE A 126 4.65 3.29 -1.67
C ILE A 126 5.76 2.72 -2.57
N GLU A 127 6.42 3.55 -3.37
CA GLU A 127 7.45 3.13 -4.32
C GLU A 127 8.53 2.21 -3.72
N PRO A 128 9.24 2.57 -2.63
CA PRO A 128 10.27 1.69 -2.06
C PRO A 128 9.71 0.35 -1.57
N HIS A 129 8.50 0.33 -1.01
CA HIS A 129 7.81 -0.90 -0.60
C HIS A 129 7.46 -1.78 -1.81
N SER A 130 7.00 -1.17 -2.93
CA SER A 130 6.77 -1.87 -4.19
C SER A 130 8.06 -2.49 -4.73
N GLN A 131 9.18 -1.75 -4.70
CA GLN A 131 10.48 -2.25 -5.15
C GLN A 131 11.01 -3.40 -4.28
N ALA A 132 10.87 -3.30 -2.96
CA ALA A 132 11.20 -4.39 -2.04
C ALA A 132 10.35 -5.64 -2.32
N THR A 133 9.06 -5.46 -2.58
CA THR A 133 8.15 -6.54 -2.99
C THR A 133 8.60 -7.18 -4.31
N LYS A 134 8.84 -6.39 -5.36
CA LYS A 134 9.36 -6.89 -6.66
C LYS A 134 10.65 -7.70 -6.48
N LYS A 135 11.57 -7.23 -5.63
CA LYS A 135 12.81 -7.94 -5.34
C LYS A 135 12.57 -9.33 -4.73
N ARG A 136 11.60 -9.45 -3.80
CA ARG A 136 11.20 -10.75 -3.24
C ARG A 136 10.57 -11.65 -4.31
N LEU A 137 9.70 -11.11 -5.16
CA LEU A 137 9.02 -11.87 -6.23
C LEU A 137 9.98 -12.43 -7.28
N HIS A 138 11.09 -11.73 -7.56
CA HIS A 138 12.11 -12.25 -8.50
C HIS A 138 12.74 -13.58 -8.07
N GLN A 139 12.59 -13.98 -6.81
CA GLN A 139 13.09 -15.25 -6.29
C GLN A 139 12.09 -16.41 -6.47
N GLN A 140 10.87 -16.13 -6.92
CA GLN A 140 9.78 -17.10 -7.05
C GLN A 140 9.54 -17.46 -8.52
N GLU A 141 9.30 -18.75 -8.80
CA GLU A 141 9.00 -19.24 -10.16
C GLU A 141 7.55 -18.93 -10.58
N THR A 142 6.63 -19.00 -9.63
CA THR A 142 5.20 -18.75 -9.81
C THR A 142 4.70 -17.98 -8.60
N VAL A 143 3.79 -17.03 -8.83
CA VAL A 143 3.18 -16.21 -7.77
C VAL A 143 1.67 -16.12 -8.03
N LEU A 144 0.90 -16.04 -6.95
CA LEU A 144 -0.54 -15.79 -7.02
C LEU A 144 -0.80 -14.31 -6.75
N VAL A 145 -1.46 -13.63 -7.68
CA VAL A 145 -1.90 -12.24 -7.52
C VAL A 145 -3.41 -12.22 -7.35
N LEU A 146 -3.86 -11.83 -6.16
CA LEU A 146 -5.27 -11.61 -5.86
C LEU A 146 -5.54 -10.10 -5.88
N SER A 147 -6.42 -9.68 -6.79
CA SER A 147 -6.85 -8.28 -6.92
C SER A 147 -8.25 -8.12 -6.36
N ASP A 148 -8.45 -7.09 -5.53
CA ASP A 148 -9.76 -6.72 -5.00
C ASP A 148 -9.89 -5.19 -4.93
N THR A 149 -11.12 -4.68 -4.91
CA THR A 149 -11.41 -3.24 -4.74
C THR A 149 -12.12 -3.02 -3.41
N THR A 150 -11.54 -2.19 -2.56
CA THR A 150 -12.13 -1.81 -1.28
C THR A 150 -12.53 -0.33 -1.25
N GLU A 151 -13.52 -0.02 -0.42
CA GLU A 151 -14.03 1.35 -0.26
C GLU A 151 -13.61 1.92 1.10
N ILE A 152 -13.00 3.10 1.10
CA ILE A 152 -12.60 3.81 2.31
C ILE A 152 -13.58 4.97 2.54
N TYR A 153 -14.40 4.85 3.59
CA TYR A 153 -15.44 5.82 3.93
C TYR A 153 -14.97 6.88 4.93
N TYR A 154 -15.12 8.16 4.59
CA TYR A 154 -14.92 9.29 5.50
C TYR A 154 -16.28 9.88 5.93
N ARG A 155 -16.88 9.28 6.96
CA ARG A 155 -18.17 9.72 7.52
C ARG A 155 -17.99 10.90 8.48
N LYS A 156 -19.03 11.74 8.58
CA LYS A 156 -19.14 12.85 9.57
C LYS A 156 -18.01 13.89 9.48
N ARG A 157 -17.49 14.13 8.28
CA ARG A 157 -16.59 15.24 7.98
C ARG A 157 -17.26 16.19 6.99
N ASP A 158 -16.91 17.46 7.11
CA ASP A 158 -17.18 18.44 6.04
C ASP A 158 -16.56 17.94 4.73
N ARG A 159 -17.07 18.42 3.59
CA ARG A 159 -16.57 18.03 2.27
C ARG A 159 -15.07 18.29 2.19
N VAL A 160 -14.32 17.24 1.87
CA VAL A 160 -12.87 17.28 1.67
C VAL A 160 -12.62 17.32 0.17
N ASP A 161 -11.78 18.25 -0.26
CA ASP A 161 -11.35 18.32 -1.66
C ASP A 161 -10.68 17.00 -2.07
N ASP A 162 -10.82 16.64 -3.35
CA ASP A 162 -10.27 15.42 -3.95
C ASP A 162 -10.85 14.08 -3.47
N LEU A 163 -11.89 14.07 -2.61
CA LEU A 163 -12.69 12.87 -2.33
C LEU A 163 -13.90 12.75 -3.27
N GLY A 164 -14.20 11.51 -3.67
CA GLY A 164 -15.36 11.19 -4.50
C GLY A 164 -16.63 10.94 -3.68
N PRO A 165 -17.82 11.02 -4.30
CA PRO A 165 -19.07 10.55 -3.67
C PRO A 165 -19.10 9.02 -3.64
N MET A 166 -19.57 8.43 -2.54
CA MET A 166 -19.75 6.98 -2.41
C MET A 166 -21.22 6.59 -2.68
N ASN A 167 -21.78 5.64 -1.93
CA ASN A 167 -23.18 5.20 -2.03
C ASN A 167 -24.25 6.32 -1.98
N SER A 168 -23.89 7.52 -1.52
CA SER A 168 -24.73 8.72 -1.64
C SER A 168 -23.87 9.98 -1.73
N GLU A 169 -24.46 11.08 -2.21
CA GLU A 169 -23.81 12.40 -2.30
C GLU A 169 -23.36 12.97 -0.94
N TYR A 170 -23.94 12.49 0.16
CA TYR A 170 -23.60 12.88 1.54
C TYR A 170 -22.42 12.08 2.10
N ASN A 171 -22.03 10.99 1.44
CA ASN A 171 -20.90 10.16 1.83
C ASN A 171 -19.75 10.40 0.86
N GLN A 172 -18.56 10.59 1.41
CA GLN A 172 -17.34 10.81 0.65
C GLN A 172 -16.29 9.74 0.98
N GLY A 173 -15.46 9.41 0.00
CA GLY A 173 -14.55 8.28 0.12
C GLY A 173 -13.55 8.14 -1.02
N LEU A 174 -12.84 7.03 -0.97
CA LEU A 174 -11.90 6.57 -2.00
C LEU A 174 -12.19 5.10 -2.31
N LEU A 175 -12.12 4.74 -3.58
CA LEU A 175 -11.99 3.36 -4.01
C LEU A 175 -10.50 3.03 -4.10
N ALA A 176 -10.07 1.97 -3.43
CA ALA A 176 -8.69 1.51 -3.44
C ALA A 176 -8.64 0.10 -4.06
N SER A 177 -7.97 -0.01 -5.20
CA SER A 177 -7.60 -1.31 -5.77
C SER A 177 -6.39 -1.84 -5.01
N ILE A 178 -6.48 -3.05 -4.48
CA ILE A 178 -5.44 -3.70 -3.69
C ILE A 178 -5.06 -5.01 -4.38
N ASP A 179 -3.77 -5.14 -4.67
CA ASP A 179 -3.18 -6.37 -5.19
C ASP A 179 -2.37 -7.06 -4.09
N SER A 180 -2.84 -8.21 -3.65
CA SER A 180 -2.15 -9.07 -2.68
C SER A 180 -1.39 -10.18 -3.41
N ILE A 181 -0.10 -10.29 -3.15
CA ILE A 181 0.78 -11.24 -3.84
C ILE A 181 1.26 -12.29 -2.86
N TYR A 182 1.08 -13.56 -3.23
CA TYR A 182 1.47 -14.74 -2.46
C TYR A 182 2.49 -15.57 -3.25
N ASP A 183 3.48 -16.12 -2.55
CA ASP A 183 4.47 -17.07 -3.04
C ASP A 183 4.06 -18.54 -2.85
#